data_AF-A0A3S4R5Q3-F1
#
_entry.id   AF-A0A3S4R5Q3-F1
#
_cell.length_a   1.000
_cell.length_b   1.000
_cell.length_c   1.000
_cell.angle_alpha   90.00
_cell.angle_beta   90.00
_cell.angle_gamma   90.00
#
_symmetry.space_group_name_H-M   'P 1'
#
loop_
_entity.id
_entity.type
_entity.pdbx_description
1 polymer ?
#
loop_
_entity_poly.entity_id
_entity_poly.type
_entity_poly.pdbx_seq_one_letter_code
_entity_poly.pdbx_strand_id
1 'polypeptide(L)'
;MYQADGYHPQADIDILLKDLQALIDGNQAVADDLSVSDWSASTFSLTLSVNWLFSGYSDKQTKAGNHKQDICFANTQELDKHYHNLMNEASFGQSLRQNFLQNIRSLNKQALLEYQQSYTFHQFEPFSIFEDCGTCHAVGKVSCTDCGGRGNKSCWDCGGGGQESYQVPIYDNKNQIRGYQTQYRSCSACFGSGRQRCGTCSGSGRVACNNCAGHGFFTHIYQIKAQAQPTFHLSHTNPFEPDEFNQLFVDKGAEFFAKHIDLALTDECAIEQDTHQFVYQGQSIAFDILLMMKQKQFYCAAFSSPPYAYVRPYLFDELFFDEWQFLKNAQDKKGNIAKNNAQAFFFKYMNQPVLDSALKDIAKNNHAPKTAVKIACQNYISDEMANNIGRSLWYILDKVSPTHSKLAWVFGAVPACLWLGVVAVYHLQTVSGVLDAVAKITKTIWQSMLVILICVSISWLLSRLFVWAVNQKIPKEYHQAANNRLMLRYYLMTMGVVVVLAIIYAVLVNYGYLPPMSDRWYLLLMAIKGKLPF
;
A
#
# COMPACT_ATOMS: atom_id res chain seq x y z
N MET A 1 20.39 -18.88 46.96
CA MET A 1 21.69 -18.79 46.25
C MET A 1 22.14 -20.20 45.90
N TYR A 2 21.69 -20.70 44.74
CA TYR A 2 22.30 -21.86 44.09
C TYR A 2 23.15 -21.27 42.96
N GLN A 3 24.48 -21.34 43.08
CA GLN A 3 25.36 -21.12 41.95
C GLN A 3 25.26 -22.38 41.08
N ALA A 4 24.59 -22.26 39.94
CA ALA A 4 24.73 -23.23 38.86
C ALA A 4 26.18 -23.13 38.34
N ASP A 5 26.83 -24.29 38.18
CA ASP A 5 28.26 -24.45 37.91
C ASP A 5 28.82 -23.44 36.89
N GLY A 6 29.80 -22.63 37.33
CA GLY A 6 30.68 -21.84 36.45
C GLY A 6 30.09 -20.59 35.78
N TYR A 7 28.81 -20.30 35.92
CA TYR A 7 28.20 -19.08 35.35
C TYR A 7 28.31 -17.89 36.31
N HIS A 8 28.76 -16.74 35.80
CA HIS A 8 28.93 -15.50 36.57
C HIS A 8 27.89 -14.44 36.17
N PRO A 9 26.74 -14.35 36.87
CA PRO A 9 25.68 -13.36 36.60
C PRO A 9 26.17 -11.92 36.47
N GLN A 10 27.19 -11.56 37.25
CA GLN A 10 27.78 -10.23 37.22
C GLN A 10 28.31 -9.84 35.84
N ALA A 11 28.92 -10.77 35.09
CA ALA A 11 29.49 -10.45 33.78
C ALA A 11 28.42 -10.03 32.76
N ASP A 12 27.27 -10.70 32.75
CA ASP A 12 26.14 -10.34 31.88
C ASP A 12 25.49 -9.01 32.29
N ILE A 13 25.40 -8.75 33.59
CA ILE A 13 24.92 -7.45 34.10
C ILE A 13 25.89 -6.34 33.70
N ASP A 14 27.20 -6.56 33.79
CA ASP A 14 28.22 -5.58 33.39
C ASP A 14 28.18 -5.31 31.87
N ILE A 15 27.94 -6.34 31.04
CA ILE A 15 27.73 -6.18 29.60
C ILE A 15 26.50 -5.32 29.33
N LEU A 16 25.35 -5.65 29.93
CA LEU A 16 24.12 -4.87 29.76
C LEU A 16 24.30 -3.43 30.24
N LEU A 17 24.91 -3.23 31.40
CA LEU A 17 25.20 -1.90 31.94
C LEU A 17 26.06 -1.11 30.95
N LYS A 18 27.14 -1.70 30.43
CA LYS A 18 28.04 -1.05 29.48
C LYS A 18 27.32 -0.65 28.19
N ASP A 19 26.44 -1.50 27.67
CA ASP A 19 25.62 -1.19 26.50
C ASP A 19 24.67 0.00 26.76
N LEU A 20 24.06 0.06 27.96
CA LEU A 20 23.20 1.17 28.36
C LEU A 20 23.99 2.46 28.59
N GLN A 21 25.17 2.37 29.24
CA GLN A 21 26.07 3.50 29.44
C GLN A 21 26.50 4.09 28.08
N ALA A 22 26.85 3.24 27.12
CA ALA A 22 27.18 3.68 25.77
C ALA A 22 25.98 4.31 25.03
N LEU A 23 24.76 3.84 25.31
CA LEU A 23 23.53 4.39 24.73
C LEU A 23 23.21 5.79 25.29
N ILE A 24 23.40 6.02 26.60
CA ILE A 24 23.10 7.32 27.21
C ILE A 24 24.22 8.35 27.04
N ASP A 25 25.48 7.91 26.86
CA ASP A 25 26.64 8.79 26.78
C ASP A 25 26.47 9.87 25.69
N GLY A 26 26.70 11.12 26.06
CA GLY A 26 26.51 12.27 25.17
C GLY A 26 25.06 12.77 25.03
N ASN A 27 24.08 12.15 25.71
CA ASN A 27 22.67 12.60 25.73
C ASN A 27 22.32 13.24 27.09
N GLN A 28 22.93 14.38 27.42
CA GLN A 28 22.78 15.06 28.73
C GLN A 28 23.20 14.22 29.95
N ALA A 29 23.98 13.18 29.70
CA ALA A 29 24.64 12.33 30.68
C ALA A 29 25.97 11.85 30.11
N VAL A 30 26.91 11.55 31.00
CA VAL A 30 28.11 10.78 30.67
C VAL A 30 27.86 9.31 31.00
N ALA A 31 28.60 8.40 30.35
CA ALA A 31 28.49 6.96 30.58
C ALA A 31 28.41 6.58 32.07
N ASP A 32 29.29 7.13 32.91
CA ASP A 32 29.40 6.81 34.33
C ASP A 32 28.24 7.34 35.20
N ASP A 33 27.32 8.14 34.64
CA ASP A 33 26.13 8.62 35.37
C ASP A 33 25.11 7.52 35.64
N LEU A 34 25.19 6.39 34.91
CA LEU A 34 24.35 5.22 35.11
C LEU A 34 25.13 4.13 35.84
N SER A 35 24.57 3.64 36.94
CA SER A 35 25.16 2.58 37.75
C SER A 35 24.11 1.55 38.20
N VAL A 36 24.55 0.35 38.56
CA VAL A 36 23.71 -0.66 39.20
C VAL A 36 23.74 -0.44 40.71
N SER A 37 22.59 -0.21 41.31
CA SER A 37 22.43 -0.07 42.77
C SER A 37 22.25 -1.42 43.45
N ASP A 38 21.41 -2.28 42.87
CA ASP A 38 21.10 -3.60 43.39
C ASP A 38 20.70 -4.52 42.25
N TRP A 39 20.84 -5.83 42.43
CA TRP A 39 20.38 -6.82 41.47
C TRP A 39 20.11 -8.19 42.11
N SER A 40 19.20 -8.95 41.51
CA SER A 40 18.99 -10.35 41.83
C SER A 40 18.93 -11.20 40.56
N ALA A 41 19.28 -12.47 40.69
CA ALA A 41 19.28 -13.40 39.56
C ALA A 41 18.61 -14.72 39.97
N SER A 42 17.89 -15.32 39.02
CA SER A 42 17.23 -16.61 39.20
C SER A 42 17.31 -17.43 37.92
N THR A 43 17.70 -18.70 38.05
CA THR A 43 17.59 -19.66 36.96
C THR A 43 16.12 -19.97 36.72
N PHE A 44 15.68 -19.94 35.47
CA PHE A 44 14.34 -20.33 35.09
C PHE A 44 14.36 -21.37 33.96
N SER A 45 13.35 -22.22 33.97
CA SER A 45 13.08 -23.16 32.89
C SER A 45 12.08 -22.56 31.93
N LEU A 46 12.29 -22.79 30.64
CA LEU A 46 11.41 -22.40 29.55
C LEU A 46 10.98 -23.65 28.78
N THR A 47 9.69 -23.81 28.58
CA THR A 47 9.10 -24.86 27.75
C THR A 47 8.34 -24.23 26.61
N LEU A 48 8.75 -24.54 25.38
CA LEU A 48 8.08 -24.14 24.16
C LEU A 48 7.43 -25.37 23.52
N SER A 49 6.11 -25.36 23.39
CA SER A 49 5.36 -26.42 22.71
C SER A 49 4.89 -25.95 21.34
N VAL A 50 5.09 -26.77 20.32
CA VAL A 50 4.65 -26.50 18.94
C VAL A 50 3.63 -27.55 18.53
N ASN A 51 2.39 -27.13 18.35
CA ASN A 51 1.31 -27.97 17.84
C ASN A 51 1.23 -27.81 16.33
N TRP A 52 1.48 -28.90 15.60
CA TRP A 52 1.35 -28.97 14.15
C TRP A 52 -0.01 -29.53 13.77
N LEU A 53 -0.88 -28.67 13.24
CA LEU A 53 -2.16 -29.06 12.67
C LEU A 53 -1.97 -29.45 11.20
N PHE A 54 -2.35 -30.67 10.84
CA PHE A 54 -2.27 -31.21 9.49
C PHE A 54 -3.61 -31.03 8.78
N SER A 55 -3.59 -30.34 7.63
CA SER A 55 -4.80 -30.05 6.87
C SER A 55 -4.59 -30.12 5.37
N GLY A 56 -5.64 -30.47 4.64
CA GLY A 56 -5.72 -30.31 3.20
C GLY A 56 -6.01 -28.86 2.80
N TYR A 57 -5.31 -28.36 1.79
CA TYR A 57 -5.57 -27.10 1.13
C TYR A 57 -5.83 -27.33 -0.36
N SER A 58 -6.86 -26.68 -0.91
CA SER A 58 -7.22 -26.80 -2.32
C SER A 58 -7.12 -25.46 -3.05
N ASP A 59 -6.43 -25.46 -4.18
CA ASP A 59 -6.51 -24.39 -5.19
C ASP A 59 -7.38 -24.87 -6.38
N LYS A 60 -8.24 -23.99 -6.90
CA LYS A 60 -9.11 -24.26 -8.06
C LYS A 60 -8.84 -23.23 -9.14
N GLN A 61 -8.40 -23.70 -10.30
CA GLN A 61 -8.21 -22.87 -11.48
C GLN A 61 -9.24 -23.21 -12.54
N THR A 62 -9.76 -22.18 -13.23
CA THR A 62 -10.69 -22.34 -14.34
C THR A 62 -10.06 -21.80 -15.62
N LYS A 63 -9.96 -22.64 -16.65
CA LYS A 63 -9.40 -22.27 -17.96
C LYS A 63 -10.41 -22.59 -19.06
N ALA A 64 -10.50 -21.74 -20.08
CA ALA A 64 -11.36 -21.99 -21.23
C ALA A 64 -10.76 -23.07 -22.15
N GLY A 65 -11.59 -23.96 -22.67
CA GLY A 65 -11.13 -25.03 -23.56
C GLY A 65 -10.43 -26.17 -22.82
N ASN A 66 -9.71 -27.00 -23.58
CA ASN A 66 -9.17 -28.26 -23.10
C ASN A 66 -7.82 -28.08 -22.38
N HIS A 67 -7.85 -28.16 -21.05
CA HIS A 67 -6.67 -28.19 -20.19
C HIS A 67 -6.69 -29.43 -19.28
N LYS A 68 -7.13 -30.55 -19.85
CA LYS A 68 -7.27 -31.84 -19.16
C LYS A 68 -5.97 -32.22 -18.42
N GLN A 69 -6.11 -32.63 -17.18
CA GLN A 69 -5.06 -33.30 -16.40
C GLN A 69 -5.13 -34.82 -16.59
N ASP A 70 -4.09 -35.53 -16.15
CA ASP A 70 -4.02 -36.99 -16.27
C ASP A 70 -5.24 -37.68 -15.62
N ILE A 71 -5.63 -37.18 -14.44
CA ILE A 71 -6.89 -37.53 -13.79
C ILE A 71 -7.97 -36.52 -14.21
N CYS A 72 -8.97 -36.98 -14.95
CA CYS A 72 -10.10 -36.15 -15.34
C CYS A 72 -11.42 -36.89 -15.14
N PHE A 73 -12.31 -36.27 -14.36
CA PHE A 73 -13.61 -36.84 -14.02
C PHE A 73 -14.67 -36.48 -15.06
N ALA A 74 -15.59 -37.40 -15.30
CA ALA A 74 -16.72 -37.19 -16.21
C ALA A 74 -17.93 -36.57 -15.50
N ASN A 75 -18.03 -36.74 -14.18
CA ASN A 75 -19.15 -36.24 -13.37
C ASN A 75 -18.65 -35.67 -12.04
N THR A 76 -19.46 -34.82 -11.43
CA THR A 76 -19.14 -34.14 -10.18
C THR A 76 -19.13 -35.08 -8.98
N GLN A 77 -19.91 -36.17 -8.98
CA GLN A 77 -19.96 -37.10 -7.84
C GLN A 77 -18.63 -37.85 -7.64
N GLU A 78 -18.01 -38.33 -8.73
CA GLU A 78 -16.70 -38.97 -8.68
C GLU A 78 -15.59 -37.98 -8.32
N LEU A 79 -15.67 -36.76 -8.87
CA LEU A 79 -14.77 -35.66 -8.52
C LEU A 79 -14.86 -35.37 -7.02
N ASP A 80 -16.07 -35.19 -6.48
CA ASP A 80 -16.30 -34.87 -5.08
C ASP A 80 -15.78 -36.00 -4.18
N LYS A 81 -16.06 -37.26 -4.52
CA LYS A 81 -15.52 -38.40 -3.78
C LYS A 81 -13.99 -38.42 -3.77
N HIS A 82 -13.35 -38.19 -4.93
CA HIS A 82 -11.90 -38.14 -5.03
C HIS A 82 -11.32 -36.96 -4.24
N TYR A 83 -11.91 -35.78 -4.37
CA TYR A 83 -11.54 -34.58 -3.62
C TYR A 83 -11.58 -34.83 -2.11
N HIS A 84 -12.68 -35.36 -1.57
CA HIS A 84 -12.81 -35.62 -0.14
C HIS A 84 -11.84 -36.70 0.34
N ASN A 85 -11.57 -37.74 -0.47
CA ASN A 85 -10.57 -38.74 -0.14
C ASN A 85 -9.17 -38.13 -0.01
N LEU A 86 -8.76 -37.30 -0.97
CA LEU A 86 -7.46 -36.62 -0.91
C LEU A 86 -7.37 -35.61 0.22
N MET A 87 -8.45 -34.86 0.51
CA MET A 87 -8.48 -33.94 1.66
C MET A 87 -8.37 -34.70 2.99
N ASN A 88 -9.06 -35.84 3.12
CA ASN A 88 -8.96 -36.71 4.30
C ASN A 88 -7.56 -37.31 4.43
N GLU A 89 -6.96 -37.77 3.34
CA GLU A 89 -5.59 -38.28 3.33
C GLU A 89 -4.57 -37.19 3.68
N ALA A 90 -4.77 -35.96 3.21
CA ALA A 90 -3.92 -34.81 3.53
C ALA A 90 -3.93 -34.49 5.05
N SER A 91 -5.10 -34.56 5.69
CA SER A 91 -5.25 -34.24 7.12
C SER A 91 -4.87 -35.40 8.03
N PHE A 92 -5.29 -36.63 7.70
CA PHE A 92 -5.22 -37.79 8.59
C PHE A 92 -4.22 -38.87 8.14
N GLY A 93 -3.62 -38.74 6.96
CA GLY A 93 -2.66 -39.69 6.40
C GLY A 93 -1.36 -39.72 7.20
N GLN A 94 -1.24 -40.66 8.14
CA GLN A 94 -0.08 -40.75 9.03
C GLN A 94 1.23 -41.05 8.32
N SER A 95 1.20 -41.83 7.23
CA SER A 95 2.38 -42.16 6.41
C SER A 95 2.91 -40.92 5.68
N LEU A 96 2.00 -40.07 5.18
CA LEU A 96 2.31 -38.89 4.39
C LEU A 96 3.17 -37.88 5.17
N ARG A 97 2.89 -37.75 6.47
CA ARG A 97 3.60 -36.80 7.35
C ARG A 97 4.85 -37.36 8.01
N GLN A 98 5.19 -38.65 7.85
CA GLN A 98 6.34 -39.25 8.56
C GLN A 98 7.66 -38.54 8.25
N ASN A 99 7.91 -38.25 6.97
CA ASN A 99 9.16 -37.58 6.56
C ASN A 99 9.24 -36.18 7.16
N PHE A 100 8.11 -35.46 7.22
CA PHE A 100 8.04 -34.15 7.86
C PHE A 100 8.36 -34.25 9.36
N LEU A 101 7.70 -35.15 10.09
CA LEU A 101 7.95 -35.35 11.52
C LEU A 101 9.40 -35.77 11.81
N GLN A 102 9.95 -36.70 11.01
CA GLN A 102 11.36 -37.10 11.11
C GLN A 102 12.32 -35.93 10.85
N ASN A 103 12.00 -35.07 9.90
CA ASN A 103 12.81 -33.88 9.63
C ASN A 103 12.82 -32.94 10.85
N ILE A 104 11.66 -32.66 11.46
CA ILE A 104 11.57 -31.85 12.69
C ILE A 104 12.43 -32.46 13.81
N ARG A 105 12.34 -33.77 14.05
CA ARG A 105 13.18 -34.48 15.03
C ARG A 105 14.67 -34.29 14.77
N SER A 106 15.08 -34.44 13.50
CA SER A 106 16.49 -34.34 13.11
C SER A 106 17.05 -32.92 13.26
N LEU A 107 16.21 -31.91 13.04
CA LEU A 107 16.57 -30.50 13.17
C LEU A 107 16.63 -30.05 14.63
N ASN A 108 15.89 -30.72 15.53
CA ASN A 108 15.80 -30.35 16.94
C ASN A 108 15.47 -28.85 17.06
N LYS A 109 16.25 -28.07 17.82
CA LYS A 109 16.16 -26.61 17.96
C LYS A 109 16.03 -25.86 16.63
N GLN A 110 16.69 -26.34 15.58
CA GLN A 110 16.71 -25.66 14.29
C GLN A 110 15.34 -25.63 13.61
N ALA A 111 14.45 -26.57 13.95
CA ALA A 111 13.07 -26.54 13.49
C ALA A 111 12.34 -25.27 13.95
N LEU A 112 12.67 -24.75 15.13
CA LEU A 112 12.13 -23.50 15.65
C LEU A 112 12.67 -22.26 14.92
N LEU A 113 13.69 -22.38 14.09
CA LEU A 113 14.18 -21.27 13.28
C LEU A 113 13.64 -21.33 11.85
N GLU A 114 13.50 -22.54 11.31
CA GLU A 114 13.13 -22.76 9.91
C GLU A 114 11.61 -22.82 9.69
N TYR A 115 10.86 -23.35 10.65
CA TYR A 115 9.44 -23.70 10.48
C TYR A 115 8.52 -22.79 11.29
N GLN A 116 8.58 -21.48 11.01
CA GLN A 116 7.73 -20.46 11.65
C GLN A 116 6.35 -20.28 11.00
N GLN A 117 6.14 -20.87 9.82
CA GLN A 117 4.94 -20.69 9.01
C GLN A 117 4.41 -22.03 8.51
N SER A 118 3.22 -22.01 7.90
CA SER A 118 2.62 -23.19 7.28
C SER A 118 3.56 -23.80 6.24
N TYR A 119 3.78 -25.10 6.35
CA TYR A 119 4.68 -25.85 5.47
C TYR A 119 3.91 -26.88 4.64
N THR A 120 4.14 -26.88 3.33
CA THR A 120 3.56 -27.90 2.44
C THR A 120 4.47 -29.11 2.42
N PHE A 121 4.06 -30.20 3.06
CA PHE A 121 4.85 -31.43 3.13
C PHE A 121 4.49 -32.44 2.04
N HIS A 122 3.35 -32.28 1.37
CA HIS A 122 2.98 -33.10 0.23
C HIS A 122 2.11 -32.33 -0.77
N GLN A 123 2.29 -32.64 -2.05
CA GLN A 123 1.47 -32.11 -3.13
C GLN A 123 0.94 -33.28 -3.96
N PHE A 124 -0.39 -33.41 -4.03
CA PHE A 124 -1.05 -34.45 -4.79
C PHE A 124 -1.03 -34.13 -6.29
N GLU A 125 -1.23 -35.14 -7.13
CA GLU A 125 -1.40 -34.91 -8.57
C GLU A 125 -2.64 -34.04 -8.83
N PRO A 126 -2.56 -33.04 -9.71
CA PRO A 126 -3.71 -32.22 -10.07
C PRO A 126 -4.73 -33.05 -10.86
N PHE A 127 -6.00 -32.74 -10.68
CA PHE A 127 -7.10 -33.39 -11.39
C PHE A 127 -8.08 -32.38 -11.95
N SER A 128 -8.83 -32.78 -12.97
CA SER A 128 -9.73 -31.86 -13.68
C SER A 128 -11.14 -32.39 -13.92
N ILE A 129 -12.05 -31.48 -14.24
CA ILE A 129 -13.39 -31.76 -14.77
C ILE A 129 -13.72 -30.72 -15.84
N PHE A 130 -14.54 -31.10 -16.82
CA PHE A 130 -15.10 -30.15 -17.78
C PHE A 130 -16.45 -29.62 -17.29
N GLU A 131 -16.68 -28.32 -17.47
CA GLU A 131 -17.96 -27.67 -17.26
C GLU A 131 -18.40 -26.98 -18.56
N ASP A 132 -19.62 -27.28 -19.01
CA ASP A 132 -20.17 -26.63 -20.19
C ASP A 132 -20.34 -25.12 -19.96
N CYS A 133 -20.02 -24.33 -20.99
CA CYS A 133 -20.22 -22.89 -20.91
C CYS A 133 -21.71 -22.58 -20.97
N GLY A 134 -22.30 -22.20 -19.82
CA GLY A 134 -23.71 -21.83 -19.73
C GLY A 134 -24.14 -20.69 -20.66
N THR A 135 -23.22 -19.81 -21.09
CA THR A 135 -23.51 -18.71 -22.02
C THR A 135 -23.76 -19.17 -23.45
N CYS A 136 -23.11 -20.26 -23.89
CA CYS A 136 -23.26 -20.78 -25.26
C CYS A 136 -23.79 -22.22 -25.30
N HIS A 137 -24.14 -22.80 -24.15
CA HIS A 137 -24.66 -24.16 -23.99
C HIS A 137 -23.81 -25.20 -24.73
N ALA A 138 -22.51 -25.25 -24.42
CA ALA A 138 -21.53 -26.14 -25.04
C ALA A 138 -21.19 -25.89 -26.52
N VAL A 139 -21.86 -24.95 -27.21
CA VAL A 139 -21.67 -24.75 -28.66
C VAL A 139 -20.38 -24.01 -29.01
N GLY A 140 -19.85 -23.20 -28.10
CA GLY A 140 -18.70 -22.31 -28.36
C GLY A 140 -19.04 -21.08 -29.20
N LYS A 141 -20.29 -20.92 -29.62
CA LYS A 141 -20.76 -19.76 -30.39
C LYS A 141 -22.05 -19.20 -29.83
N VAL A 142 -22.20 -17.88 -29.88
CA VAL A 142 -23.43 -17.17 -29.50
C VAL A 142 -23.98 -16.39 -30.69
N SER A 143 -25.27 -16.09 -30.64
CA SER A 143 -25.92 -15.25 -31.65
C SER A 143 -25.24 -13.88 -31.74
N CYS A 144 -24.95 -13.44 -32.96
CA CYS A 144 -24.35 -12.14 -33.20
C CYS A 144 -25.37 -11.04 -32.85
N THR A 145 -25.10 -10.28 -31.78
CA THR A 145 -25.93 -9.18 -31.29
C THR A 145 -26.13 -8.11 -32.36
N ASP A 146 -25.06 -7.80 -33.08
CA ASP A 146 -25.00 -6.80 -34.14
C ASP A 146 -26.00 -6.99 -35.29
N CYS A 147 -26.39 -8.23 -35.61
CA CYS A 147 -27.41 -8.53 -36.62
C CYS A 147 -28.63 -9.27 -36.06
N GLY A 148 -28.69 -9.46 -34.72
CA GLY A 148 -29.69 -10.29 -34.07
C GLY A 148 -29.70 -11.74 -34.57
N GLY A 149 -28.53 -12.30 -34.86
CA GLY A 149 -28.40 -13.67 -35.36
C GLY A 149 -28.66 -13.89 -36.86
N ARG A 150 -29.05 -12.85 -37.61
CA ARG A 150 -29.48 -12.99 -39.03
C ARG A 150 -28.35 -13.11 -40.05
N GLY A 151 -27.11 -12.79 -39.67
CA GLY A 151 -25.96 -12.74 -40.57
C GLY A 151 -25.93 -11.52 -41.51
N ASN A 152 -27.01 -10.75 -41.59
CA ASN A 152 -27.11 -9.54 -42.40
C ASN A 152 -27.79 -8.40 -41.63
N LYS A 153 -27.52 -7.17 -42.05
CA LYS A 153 -28.17 -5.95 -41.58
C LYS A 153 -28.86 -5.28 -42.76
N SER A 154 -29.87 -4.44 -42.50
CA SER A 154 -30.45 -3.60 -43.55
C SER A 154 -29.35 -2.74 -44.17
N CYS A 155 -29.34 -2.64 -45.50
CA CYS A 155 -28.40 -1.76 -46.19
C CYS A 155 -28.66 -0.32 -45.75
N TRP A 156 -27.61 0.35 -45.28
CA TRP A 156 -27.71 1.72 -44.80
C TRP A 156 -28.01 2.70 -45.95
N ASP A 157 -27.44 2.45 -47.13
CA ASP A 157 -27.55 3.34 -48.29
C ASP A 157 -28.98 3.42 -48.86
N CYS A 158 -29.72 2.30 -48.85
CA CYS A 158 -31.10 2.25 -49.35
C CYS A 158 -32.16 2.00 -48.26
N GLY A 159 -31.78 2.07 -46.97
CA GLY A 159 -32.68 1.85 -45.84
C GLY A 159 -33.38 0.47 -45.81
N GLY A 160 -32.84 -0.54 -46.52
CA GLY A 160 -33.46 -1.85 -46.67
C GLY A 160 -34.30 -2.08 -47.93
N GLY A 161 -34.54 -1.05 -48.75
CA GLY A 161 -35.42 -1.14 -49.93
C GLY A 161 -34.80 -1.82 -51.16
N GLY A 162 -33.48 -2.04 -51.18
CA GLY A 162 -32.74 -2.60 -52.33
C GLY A 162 -32.64 -1.67 -53.55
N GLN A 163 -33.33 -0.54 -53.52
CA GLN A 163 -33.38 0.44 -54.61
C GLN A 163 -33.23 1.86 -54.08
N GLU A 164 -32.63 2.72 -54.88
CA GLU A 164 -32.46 4.16 -54.61
C GLU A 164 -33.27 4.94 -55.64
N SER A 165 -33.93 6.01 -55.19
CA SER A 165 -34.70 6.90 -56.07
C SER A 165 -33.81 8.00 -56.63
N TYR A 166 -33.80 8.12 -57.96
CA TYR A 166 -33.07 9.13 -58.70
C TYR A 166 -34.06 10.02 -59.45
N GLN A 167 -33.91 11.35 -59.29
CA GLN A 167 -34.64 12.31 -60.10
C GLN A 167 -33.92 12.50 -61.42
N VAL A 168 -34.52 12.06 -62.52
CA VAL A 168 -33.95 12.18 -63.86
C VAL A 168 -34.75 13.24 -64.63
N PRO A 169 -34.09 14.28 -65.17
CA PRO A 169 -34.78 15.31 -65.95
C PRO A 169 -35.36 14.72 -67.23
N ILE A 170 -36.62 15.03 -67.52
CA ILE A 170 -37.28 14.74 -68.78
C ILE A 170 -37.10 15.95 -69.69
N TYR A 171 -36.51 15.73 -70.87
CA TYR A 171 -36.27 16.78 -71.85
C TYR A 171 -37.41 16.84 -72.88
N ASP A 172 -37.73 18.04 -73.35
CA ASP A 172 -38.64 18.23 -74.48
C ASP A 172 -37.93 18.06 -75.84
N ASN A 173 -38.68 18.17 -76.94
CA ASN A 173 -38.14 18.04 -78.31
C ASN A 173 -37.14 19.16 -78.69
N LYS A 174 -36.92 20.14 -77.81
CA LYS A 174 -35.94 21.23 -77.95
C LYS A 174 -34.79 21.11 -76.94
N ASN A 175 -34.67 19.95 -76.28
CA ASN A 175 -33.65 19.64 -75.27
C ASN A 175 -33.73 20.50 -73.99
N GLN A 176 -34.90 21.06 -73.65
CA GLN A 176 -35.13 21.79 -72.40
C GLN A 176 -35.81 20.91 -71.34
N ILE A 177 -35.41 21.08 -70.07
CA ILE A 177 -35.95 20.29 -68.95
C ILE A 177 -37.42 20.66 -68.72
N ARG A 178 -38.32 19.70 -68.96
CA ARG A 178 -39.78 19.85 -68.84
C ARG A 178 -40.32 19.41 -67.47
N GLY A 179 -39.55 18.60 -66.74
CA GLY A 179 -39.89 18.07 -65.42
C GLY A 179 -38.89 17.01 -64.98
N TYR A 180 -39.09 16.40 -63.81
CA TYR A 180 -38.28 15.29 -63.31
C TYR A 180 -39.14 14.03 -63.16
N GLN A 181 -38.60 12.88 -63.55
CA GLN A 181 -39.19 11.57 -63.29
C GLN A 181 -38.34 10.83 -62.25
N THR A 182 -39.00 10.27 -61.24
CA THR A 182 -38.36 9.35 -60.31
C THR A 182 -38.07 8.01 -61.00
N GLN A 183 -36.80 7.65 -61.13
CA GLN A 183 -36.37 6.31 -61.52
C GLN A 183 -35.83 5.57 -60.30
N TYR A 184 -36.25 4.32 -60.11
CA TYR A 184 -35.68 3.44 -59.09
C TYR A 184 -34.56 2.62 -59.72
N ARG A 185 -33.36 2.71 -59.16
CA ARG A 185 -32.20 1.92 -59.58
C ARG A 185 -31.79 0.99 -58.45
N SER A 186 -31.29 -0.20 -58.79
CA SER A 186 -30.74 -1.12 -57.79
C SER A 186 -29.64 -0.42 -57.00
N CYS A 187 -29.73 -0.46 -55.68
CA CYS A 187 -28.71 0.07 -54.80
C CYS A 187 -27.40 -0.68 -55.05
N SER A 188 -26.34 0.06 -55.39
CA SER A 188 -25.03 -0.50 -55.73
C SER A 188 -24.34 -1.12 -54.52
N ALA A 189 -24.57 -0.58 -53.32
CA ALA A 189 -23.95 -1.02 -52.07
C ALA A 189 -24.52 -2.35 -51.52
N CYS A 190 -25.69 -2.77 -51.97
CA CYS A 190 -26.27 -4.08 -51.62
C CYS A 190 -26.64 -4.93 -52.84
N PHE A 191 -26.28 -4.49 -54.04
CA PHE A 191 -26.59 -5.13 -55.32
C PHE A 191 -28.07 -5.50 -55.48
N GLY A 192 -28.98 -4.61 -55.06
CA GLY A 192 -30.42 -4.85 -55.16
C GLY A 192 -31.06 -5.65 -54.02
N SER A 193 -30.28 -6.24 -53.11
CA SER A 193 -30.81 -7.14 -52.07
C SER A 193 -31.46 -6.43 -50.87
N GLY A 194 -31.19 -5.14 -50.70
CA GLY A 194 -31.59 -4.37 -49.51
C GLY A 194 -30.87 -4.78 -48.22
N ARG A 195 -29.92 -5.72 -48.28
CA ARG A 195 -29.23 -6.24 -47.09
C ARG A 195 -27.72 -6.26 -47.30
N GLN A 196 -26.97 -6.02 -46.23
CA GLN A 196 -25.51 -6.10 -46.23
C GLN A 196 -25.05 -7.20 -45.27
N ARG A 197 -24.02 -7.94 -45.67
CA ARG A 197 -23.39 -8.97 -44.85
C ARG A 197 -22.89 -8.32 -43.56
N CYS A 198 -23.27 -8.88 -42.41
CA CYS A 198 -22.79 -8.37 -41.14
C CYS A 198 -21.28 -8.62 -41.03
N GLY A 199 -20.49 -7.55 -40.87
CA GLY A 199 -19.03 -7.64 -40.72
C GLY A 199 -18.60 -8.40 -39.47
N THR A 200 -19.27 -8.15 -38.34
CA THR A 200 -18.95 -8.70 -37.02
C THR A 200 -19.01 -10.24 -36.97
N CYS A 201 -19.99 -10.86 -37.61
CA CYS A 201 -20.07 -12.32 -37.73
C CYS A 201 -19.66 -12.84 -39.11
N SER A 202 -19.20 -11.96 -39.99
CA SER A 202 -18.91 -12.27 -41.39
C SER A 202 -20.04 -13.06 -42.05
N GLY A 203 -21.30 -12.66 -41.90
CA GLY A 203 -22.44 -13.33 -42.55
C GLY A 203 -22.99 -14.58 -41.86
N SER A 204 -22.31 -15.14 -40.87
CA SER A 204 -22.71 -16.42 -40.27
C SER A 204 -23.86 -16.31 -39.26
N GLY A 205 -24.15 -15.08 -38.79
CA GLY A 205 -25.13 -14.84 -37.73
C GLY A 205 -24.66 -15.27 -36.33
N ARG A 206 -23.47 -15.87 -36.20
CA ARG A 206 -22.91 -16.33 -34.93
C ARG A 206 -21.49 -15.82 -34.75
N VAL A 207 -21.09 -15.58 -33.51
CA VAL A 207 -19.72 -15.19 -33.14
C VAL A 207 -19.19 -16.16 -32.09
N ALA A 208 -17.87 -16.29 -31.98
CA ALA A 208 -17.26 -17.06 -30.91
C ALA A 208 -17.74 -16.54 -29.55
N CYS A 209 -18.05 -17.46 -28.64
CA CYS A 209 -18.44 -17.07 -27.29
C CYS A 209 -17.23 -16.52 -26.55
N ASN A 210 -17.28 -15.25 -26.13
CA ASN A 210 -16.16 -14.60 -25.43
C ASN A 210 -15.87 -15.28 -24.09
N ASN A 211 -16.89 -15.72 -23.35
CA ASN A 211 -16.72 -16.31 -22.01
C ASN A 211 -15.86 -17.58 -22.05
N CYS A 212 -16.05 -18.45 -23.04
CA CYS A 212 -15.25 -19.67 -23.20
C CYS A 212 -14.25 -19.58 -24.35
N ALA A 213 -13.93 -18.37 -24.82
CA ALA A 213 -13.04 -18.12 -25.97
C ALA A 213 -13.33 -18.99 -27.22
N GLY A 214 -14.61 -19.33 -27.44
CA GLY A 214 -15.02 -20.15 -28.58
C GLY A 214 -14.99 -21.66 -28.37
N HIS A 215 -14.55 -22.15 -27.21
CA HIS A 215 -14.36 -23.59 -26.97
C HIS A 215 -15.64 -24.34 -26.57
N GLY A 216 -16.64 -23.64 -26.02
CA GLY A 216 -17.89 -24.25 -25.58
C GLY A 216 -17.88 -24.74 -24.13
N PHE A 217 -16.72 -24.93 -23.52
CA PHE A 217 -16.59 -25.44 -22.16
C PHE A 217 -15.38 -24.84 -21.45
N PHE A 218 -15.33 -25.04 -20.13
CA PHE A 218 -14.22 -24.74 -19.26
C PHE A 218 -13.62 -26.03 -18.72
N THR A 219 -12.32 -26.03 -18.46
CA THR A 219 -11.66 -27.03 -17.61
C THR A 219 -11.44 -26.42 -16.24
N HIS A 220 -11.99 -27.05 -15.21
CA HIS A 220 -11.60 -26.78 -13.84
C HIS A 220 -10.46 -27.71 -13.44
N ILE A 221 -9.39 -27.16 -12.90
CA ILE A 221 -8.21 -27.89 -12.42
C ILE A 221 -8.15 -27.68 -10.91
N TYR A 222 -8.10 -28.78 -10.17
CA TYR A 222 -8.00 -28.82 -8.73
C TYR A 222 -6.59 -29.27 -8.35
N GLN A 223 -5.97 -28.54 -7.43
CA GLN A 223 -4.67 -28.86 -6.88
C GLN A 223 -4.78 -28.93 -5.36
N ILE A 224 -4.69 -30.14 -4.82
CA ILE A 224 -4.69 -30.37 -3.37
C ILE A 224 -3.24 -30.43 -2.87
N LYS A 225 -3.02 -29.86 -1.69
CA LYS A 225 -1.75 -29.85 -0.95
C LYS A 225 -2.02 -30.26 0.49
N ALA A 226 -1.11 -31.03 1.08
CA ALA A 226 -1.13 -31.29 2.51
C ALA A 226 -0.19 -30.30 3.20
N GLN A 227 -0.72 -29.56 4.17
CA GLN A 227 0.00 -28.52 4.89
C GLN A 227 0.01 -28.79 6.39
N ALA A 228 1.15 -28.50 7.01
CA ALA A 228 1.33 -28.51 8.45
C ALA A 228 1.37 -27.06 8.92
N GLN A 229 0.47 -26.66 9.82
CA GLN A 229 0.38 -25.32 10.37
C GLN A 229 0.84 -25.32 11.83
N PRO A 230 1.86 -24.52 12.20
CA PRO A 230 2.36 -24.48 13.57
C PRO A 230 1.53 -23.53 14.44
N THR A 231 1.28 -23.95 15.68
CA THR A 231 0.81 -23.09 16.77
C THR A 231 1.79 -23.21 17.93
N PHE A 232 2.33 -22.08 18.39
CA PHE A 232 3.34 -22.05 19.42
C PHE A 232 2.74 -21.67 20.78
N HIS A 233 3.18 -22.36 21.82
CA HIS A 233 2.78 -22.11 23.20
C HIS A 233 4.01 -22.00 24.08
N LEU A 234 4.02 -21.02 24.97
CA LEU A 234 5.10 -20.78 25.92
C LEU A 234 4.63 -21.09 27.34
N SER A 235 5.48 -21.76 28.12
CA SER A 235 5.41 -21.77 29.58
C SER A 235 6.79 -21.60 30.18
N HIS A 236 6.89 -20.94 31.34
CA HIS A 236 8.16 -20.64 31.98
C HIS A 236 8.03 -20.52 33.50
N THR A 237 9.15 -20.63 34.20
CA THR A 237 9.24 -20.41 35.66
C THR A 237 9.92 -19.08 36.02
N ASN A 238 10.11 -18.17 35.06
CA ASN A 238 10.74 -16.86 35.29
C ASN A 238 9.94 -16.09 36.38
N PRO A 239 10.58 -15.73 37.52
CA PRO A 239 9.90 -15.03 38.61
C PRO A 239 9.77 -13.52 38.39
N PHE A 240 10.54 -12.92 37.46
CA PHE A 240 10.63 -11.47 37.30
C PHE A 240 9.74 -11.02 36.14
N GLU A 241 8.74 -10.18 36.45
CA GLU A 241 7.80 -9.60 35.47
C GLU A 241 7.27 -10.62 34.44
N PRO A 242 6.56 -11.68 34.91
CA PRO A 242 6.13 -12.78 34.06
C PRO A 242 5.18 -12.33 32.93
N ASP A 243 4.36 -11.30 33.17
CA ASP A 243 3.45 -10.77 32.15
C ASP A 243 4.21 -10.09 31.01
N GLU A 244 5.24 -9.28 31.33
CA GLU A 244 6.11 -8.64 30.34
C GLU A 244 6.97 -9.66 29.58
N PHE A 245 7.41 -10.73 30.25
CA PHE A 245 8.12 -11.82 29.61
C PHE A 245 7.21 -12.62 28.64
N ASN A 246 5.95 -12.85 29.00
CA ASN A 246 4.96 -13.42 28.10
C ASN A 246 4.64 -12.50 26.92
N GLN A 247 4.56 -11.18 27.16
CA GLN A 247 4.36 -10.20 26.09
C GLN A 247 5.55 -10.20 25.11
N LEU A 248 6.78 -10.38 25.60
CA LEU A 248 7.95 -10.55 24.73
C LEU A 248 7.79 -11.72 23.76
N PHE A 249 7.15 -12.82 24.19
CA PHE A 249 6.85 -13.95 23.31
C PHE A 249 5.83 -13.63 22.23
N VAL A 250 4.77 -12.89 22.57
CA VAL A 250 3.81 -12.40 21.59
C VAL A 250 4.49 -11.49 20.56
N ASP A 251 5.42 -10.63 21.02
CA ASP A 251 6.07 -9.63 20.18
C ASP A 251 7.21 -10.20 19.31
N LYS A 252 7.96 -11.19 19.82
CA LYS A 252 9.19 -11.72 19.18
C LYS A 252 9.07 -13.13 18.63
N GLY A 253 8.09 -13.90 19.09
CA GLY A 253 7.85 -15.27 18.66
C GLY A 253 8.90 -16.28 19.10
N ALA A 254 8.67 -17.55 18.75
CA ALA A 254 9.50 -18.69 19.15
C ALA A 254 10.95 -18.61 18.62
N GLU A 255 11.14 -18.09 17.41
CA GLU A 255 12.47 -17.95 16.79
C GLU A 255 13.43 -17.14 17.67
N PHE A 256 12.95 -16.06 18.27
CA PHE A 256 13.74 -15.22 19.16
C PHE A 256 14.23 -16.00 20.39
N PHE A 257 13.34 -16.74 21.05
CA PHE A 257 13.71 -17.54 22.22
C PHE A 257 14.65 -18.67 21.84
N ALA A 258 14.43 -19.34 20.71
CA ALA A 258 15.36 -20.35 20.22
C ALA A 258 16.75 -19.77 19.90
N LYS A 259 16.87 -18.51 19.50
CA LYS A 259 18.19 -17.88 19.27
C LYS A 259 18.95 -17.56 20.55
N HIS A 260 18.26 -17.27 21.66
CA HIS A 260 18.88 -16.79 22.91
C HIS A 260 18.94 -17.86 24.00
N ILE A 261 18.09 -18.89 23.93
CA ILE A 261 18.03 -19.96 24.92
C ILE A 261 18.40 -21.27 24.23
N ASP A 262 19.23 -22.07 24.88
CA ASP A 262 19.56 -23.39 24.37
C ASP A 262 18.43 -24.38 24.64
N LEU A 263 17.51 -24.46 23.67
CA LEU A 263 16.36 -25.34 23.71
C LEU A 263 16.71 -26.69 23.07
N ALA A 264 16.34 -27.77 23.74
CA ALA A 264 16.41 -29.12 23.21
C ALA A 264 15.00 -29.71 23.10
N LEU A 265 14.74 -30.46 22.02
CA LEU A 265 13.56 -31.29 21.90
C LEU A 265 13.59 -32.37 22.98
N THR A 266 12.62 -32.35 23.89
CA THR A 266 12.56 -33.27 25.04
C THR A 266 11.44 -34.29 24.93
N ASP A 267 10.33 -33.92 24.29
CA ASP A 267 9.16 -34.78 24.16
C ASP A 267 8.40 -34.50 22.87
N GLU A 268 7.64 -35.48 22.41
CA GLU A 268 6.73 -35.37 21.28
C GLU A 268 5.56 -36.35 21.44
N CYS A 269 4.37 -35.92 21.01
CA CYS A 269 3.21 -36.80 21.05
C CYS A 269 2.17 -36.43 19.99
N ALA A 270 1.40 -37.41 19.54
CA ALA A 270 0.18 -37.15 18.81
C ALA A 270 -0.92 -36.80 19.82
N ILE A 271 -1.43 -35.57 19.77
CA ILE A 271 -2.54 -35.13 20.63
C ILE A 271 -3.86 -35.63 20.03
N GLU A 272 -4.03 -35.38 18.73
CA GLU A 272 -5.22 -35.77 17.96
C GLU A 272 -4.79 -36.48 16.67
N GLN A 273 -5.75 -36.96 15.88
CA GLN A 273 -5.43 -37.67 14.63
C GLN A 273 -4.70 -36.76 13.62
N ASP A 274 -5.04 -35.48 13.59
CA ASP A 274 -4.51 -34.43 12.70
C ASP A 274 -3.57 -33.46 13.42
N THR A 275 -3.21 -33.69 14.69
CA THR A 275 -2.39 -32.76 15.46
C THR A 275 -1.23 -33.47 16.16
N HIS A 276 -0.01 -32.99 15.92
CA HIS A 276 1.20 -33.53 16.56
C HIS A 276 1.95 -32.42 17.30
N GLN A 277 2.30 -32.66 18.56
CA GLN A 277 3.02 -31.72 19.40
C GLN A 277 4.49 -32.10 19.53
N PHE A 278 5.35 -31.09 19.45
CA PHE A 278 6.76 -31.17 19.85
C PHE A 278 6.99 -30.24 21.03
N VAL A 279 7.72 -30.70 22.04
CA VAL A 279 8.01 -29.95 23.26
C VAL A 279 9.51 -29.73 23.38
N TYR A 280 9.91 -28.47 23.43
CA TYR A 280 11.28 -28.04 23.57
C TYR A 280 11.49 -27.41 24.94
N GLN A 281 12.55 -27.82 25.65
CA GLN A 281 12.88 -27.28 26.97
C GLN A 281 14.30 -26.75 26.99
N GLY A 282 14.51 -25.69 27.76
CA GLY A 282 15.83 -25.16 28.06
C GLY A 282 15.81 -24.32 29.33
N GLN A 283 16.99 -23.85 29.73
CA GLN A 283 17.16 -23.02 30.91
C GLN A 283 17.92 -21.75 30.54
N SER A 284 17.60 -20.66 31.23
CA SER A 284 18.36 -19.43 31.19
C SER A 284 18.31 -18.78 32.58
N ILE A 285 19.01 -17.66 32.73
CA ILE A 285 19.09 -16.90 33.97
C ILE A 285 18.41 -15.57 33.72
N ALA A 286 17.38 -15.28 34.52
CA ALA A 286 16.72 -13.99 34.52
C ALA A 286 17.35 -13.10 35.59
N PHE A 287 17.36 -11.80 35.33
CA PHE A 287 17.91 -10.76 36.17
C PHE A 287 16.82 -9.74 36.49
N ASP A 288 16.81 -9.31 37.73
CA ASP A 288 16.13 -8.12 38.21
C ASP A 288 17.22 -7.12 38.60
N ILE A 289 17.24 -5.94 37.96
CA ILE A 289 18.33 -4.97 38.06
C ILE A 289 17.73 -3.61 38.42
N LEU A 290 18.23 -3.03 39.51
CA LEU A 290 17.91 -1.66 39.92
C LEU A 290 19.04 -0.72 39.48
N LEU A 291 18.76 0.05 38.43
CA LEU A 291 19.66 1.05 37.88
C LEU A 291 19.46 2.39 38.60
N MET A 292 20.50 3.21 38.67
CA MET A 292 20.45 4.56 39.23
C MET A 292 21.10 5.57 38.28
N MET A 293 20.39 6.67 38.06
CA MET A 293 20.84 7.80 37.25
C MET A 293 20.20 9.09 37.79
N LYS A 294 21.00 10.16 37.97
CA LYS A 294 20.54 11.47 38.49
C LYS A 294 19.70 11.37 39.79
N GLN A 295 20.13 10.51 40.73
CA GLN A 295 19.42 10.24 42.00
C GLN A 295 18.02 9.61 41.85
N LYS A 296 17.66 9.10 40.66
CA LYS A 296 16.44 8.35 40.41
C LYS A 296 16.76 6.88 40.16
N GLN A 297 15.89 6.01 40.65
CA GLN A 297 15.98 4.57 40.48
C GLN A 297 15.12 4.12 39.31
N PHE A 298 15.64 3.17 38.55
CA PHE A 298 15.01 2.61 37.36
C PHE A 298 15.07 1.08 37.41
N TYR A 299 13.92 0.45 37.24
CA TYR A 299 13.79 -1.00 37.23
C TYR A 299 14.05 -1.56 35.84
N CYS A 300 14.84 -2.62 35.73
CA CYS A 300 15.15 -3.32 34.49
C CYS A 300 15.14 -4.83 34.72
N ALA A 301 14.37 -5.56 33.92
CA ALA A 301 14.38 -7.02 33.92
C ALA A 301 14.98 -7.54 32.61
N ALA A 302 15.88 -8.51 32.72
CA ALA A 302 16.63 -9.06 31.60
C ALA A 302 16.83 -10.58 31.73
N PHE A 303 17.28 -11.25 30.67
CA PHE A 303 17.72 -12.64 30.76
C PHE A 303 18.99 -12.88 29.93
N SER A 304 19.76 -13.91 30.28
CA SER A 304 21.10 -14.20 29.75
C SER A 304 21.14 -14.81 28.35
N SER A 305 22.34 -14.74 27.75
CA SER A 305 22.83 -15.46 26.55
C SER A 305 22.38 -14.94 25.17
N PRO A 306 22.85 -13.75 24.73
CA PRO A 306 23.45 -12.64 25.50
C PRO A 306 22.39 -11.90 26.35
N PRO A 307 22.79 -11.04 27.31
CA PRO A 307 21.84 -10.33 28.17
C PRO A 307 20.87 -9.48 27.34
N TYR A 308 19.58 -9.73 27.50
CA TYR A 308 18.52 -9.01 26.79
C TYR A 308 17.50 -8.44 27.78
N ALA A 309 17.37 -7.12 27.81
CA ALA A 309 16.37 -6.43 28.60
C ALA A 309 14.99 -6.50 27.93
N TYR A 310 14.05 -7.15 28.62
CA TYR A 310 12.66 -7.25 28.23
C TYR A 310 11.77 -6.22 28.94
N VAL A 311 12.12 -5.84 30.17
CA VAL A 311 11.57 -4.64 30.81
C VAL A 311 12.59 -3.52 30.69
N ARG A 312 12.24 -2.50 29.91
CA ARG A 312 13.12 -1.37 29.59
C ARG A 312 12.65 -0.11 30.31
N PRO A 313 13.42 0.40 31.29
CA PRO A 313 13.07 1.64 31.95
C PRO A 313 13.14 2.83 30.98
N TYR A 314 12.32 3.85 31.24
CA TYR A 314 12.27 5.07 30.43
C TYR A 314 13.41 6.05 30.78
N LEU A 315 14.66 5.60 30.62
CA LEU A 315 15.85 6.42 30.89
C LEU A 315 15.82 7.75 30.12
N PHE A 316 15.37 7.73 28.88
CA PHE A 316 15.33 8.92 28.03
C PHE A 316 14.20 9.90 28.35
N ASP A 317 13.19 9.51 29.11
CA ASP A 317 12.21 10.47 29.63
C ASP A 317 12.86 11.44 30.61
N GLU A 318 13.83 10.94 31.40
CA GLU A 318 14.63 11.77 32.31
C GLU A 318 15.70 12.56 31.56
N LEU A 319 16.41 11.92 30.62
CA LEU A 319 17.48 12.59 29.88
C LEU A 319 16.96 13.71 28.99
N PHE A 320 15.80 13.54 28.36
CA PHE A 320 15.20 14.54 27.48
C PHE A 320 14.21 15.48 28.18
N PHE A 321 14.16 15.47 29.50
CA PHE A 321 13.23 16.33 30.24
C PHE A 321 13.42 17.81 29.86
N ASP A 322 14.67 18.29 29.80
CA ASP A 322 14.97 19.69 29.50
C ASP A 322 14.72 20.05 28.03
N GLU A 323 15.05 19.15 27.10
CA GLU A 323 14.76 19.27 25.67
C GLU A 323 13.26 19.40 25.45
N TRP A 324 12.47 18.55 26.12
CA TRP A 324 11.03 18.61 26.05
C TRP A 324 10.47 19.90 26.65
N GLN A 325 10.96 20.35 27.81
CA GLN A 325 10.55 21.63 28.39
C GLN A 325 10.85 22.80 27.47
N PHE A 326 12.03 22.83 26.85
CA PHE A 326 12.39 23.85 25.86
C PHE A 326 11.40 23.85 24.70
N LEU A 327 11.11 22.68 24.13
CA LEU A 327 10.20 22.54 22.99
C LEU A 327 8.77 22.93 23.34
N LYS A 328 8.29 22.49 24.51
CA LYS A 328 6.95 22.81 25.01
C LYS A 328 6.77 24.32 25.19
N ASN A 329 7.78 25.01 25.72
CA ASN A 329 7.75 26.47 25.88
C ASN A 329 7.87 27.22 24.55
N ALA A 330 8.51 26.60 23.54
CA ALA A 330 8.67 27.18 22.21
C ALA A 330 7.45 26.98 21.29
N GLN A 331 6.48 26.13 21.69
CA GLN A 331 5.28 25.82 20.91
C GLN A 331 4.19 26.89 21.09
N ASP A 332 3.51 27.23 19.99
CA ASP A 332 2.29 28.06 20.04
C ASP A 332 1.05 27.24 20.50
N LYS A 333 -0.10 27.90 20.65
CA LYS A 333 -1.38 27.24 21.03
C LYS A 333 -1.82 26.12 20.09
N LYS A 334 -1.26 26.04 18.87
CA LYS A 334 -1.53 25.02 17.86
C LYS A 334 -0.42 23.97 17.79
N GLY A 335 0.59 24.04 18.66
CA GLY A 335 1.74 23.13 18.70
C GLY A 335 2.81 23.41 17.64
N ASN A 336 2.79 24.57 16.97
CA ASN A 336 3.81 24.92 15.99
C ASN A 336 5.01 25.58 16.66
N ILE A 337 6.20 25.30 16.14
CA ILE A 337 7.46 25.90 16.59
C ILE A 337 7.88 26.97 15.57
N ALA A 338 8.19 28.17 16.06
CA ALA A 338 8.70 29.26 15.22
C ALA A 338 10.06 28.90 14.61
N LYS A 339 10.35 29.41 13.41
CA LYS A 339 11.58 29.05 12.66
C LYS A 339 12.86 29.29 13.47
N ASN A 340 12.95 30.41 14.19
CA ASN A 340 14.13 30.75 14.99
C ASN A 340 14.34 29.75 16.14
N ASN A 341 13.26 29.37 16.83
CA ASN A 341 13.31 28.38 17.91
C ASN A 341 13.67 26.99 17.36
N ALA A 342 13.14 26.61 16.20
CA ALA A 342 13.47 25.35 15.55
C ALA A 342 14.96 25.27 15.14
N GLN A 343 15.51 26.36 14.59
CA GLN A 343 16.94 26.44 14.27
C GLN A 343 17.81 26.41 15.53
N ALA A 344 17.42 27.15 16.58
CA ALA A 344 18.13 27.15 17.85
C ALA A 344 18.17 25.74 18.48
N PHE A 345 17.03 25.03 18.48
CA PHE A 345 16.99 23.65 18.96
C PHE A 345 17.90 22.74 18.12
N PHE A 346 17.75 22.79 16.79
CA PHE A 346 18.52 21.94 15.89
C PHE A 346 20.02 22.08 16.11
N PHE A 347 20.56 23.29 16.05
CA PHE A 347 22.01 23.49 16.22
C PHE A 347 22.51 23.21 17.64
N LYS A 348 21.64 23.33 18.65
CA LYS A 348 22.01 23.03 20.04
C LYS A 348 22.08 21.53 20.31
N TYR A 349 21.18 20.74 19.72
CA TYR A 349 20.97 19.33 20.12
C TYR A 349 21.27 18.31 19.03
N MET A 350 21.58 18.73 17.80
CA MET A 350 21.91 17.80 16.70
C MET A 350 23.14 16.92 16.94
N ASN A 351 23.99 17.24 17.92
CA ASN A 351 25.16 16.43 18.27
C ASN A 351 24.89 15.42 19.40
N GLN A 352 23.69 15.40 19.97
CA GLN A 352 23.31 14.34 20.91
C GLN A 352 23.06 13.05 20.12
N PRO A 353 23.73 11.93 20.44
CA PRO A 353 23.71 10.73 19.61
C PRO A 353 22.30 10.22 19.26
N VAL A 354 21.38 10.21 20.23
CA VAL A 354 20.03 9.69 20.02
C VAL A 354 19.19 10.64 19.18
N LEU A 355 19.22 11.95 19.47
CA LEU A 355 18.49 12.93 18.65
C LEU A 355 19.08 13.04 17.25
N ASP A 356 20.40 12.97 17.12
CA ASP A 356 21.10 12.93 15.84
C ASP A 356 20.62 11.76 14.97
N SER A 357 20.65 10.55 15.53
CA SER A 357 20.17 9.33 14.90
C SER A 357 18.70 9.45 14.49
N ALA A 358 17.83 9.92 15.39
CA ALA A 358 16.41 10.10 15.10
C ALA A 358 16.16 11.14 14.00
N LEU A 359 16.86 12.27 14.00
CA LEU A 359 16.77 13.31 12.97
C LEU A 359 17.19 12.75 11.59
N LYS A 360 18.29 12.00 11.53
CA LYS A 360 18.78 11.37 10.30
C LYS A 360 17.82 10.30 9.77
N ASP A 361 17.25 9.50 10.66
CA ASP A 361 16.27 8.47 10.32
C ASP A 361 14.97 9.09 9.77
N ILE A 362 14.44 10.14 10.40
CA ILE A 362 13.28 10.89 9.91
C ILE A 362 13.57 11.51 8.53
N ALA A 363 14.77 12.06 8.33
CA ALA A 363 15.15 12.70 7.06
C ALA A 363 15.24 11.71 5.90
N LYS A 364 15.82 10.53 6.13
CA LYS A 364 16.20 9.57 5.07
C LYS A 364 15.19 8.44 4.89
N ASN A 365 14.75 7.84 5.99
CA ASN A 365 13.97 6.60 5.96
C ASN A 365 12.46 6.86 6.00
N ASN A 366 12.02 8.11 6.19
CA ASN A 366 10.61 8.52 6.33
C ASN A 366 9.85 7.69 7.37
N HIS A 367 10.54 7.13 8.37
CA HIS A 367 9.87 6.49 9.49
C HIS A 367 8.99 7.50 10.21
N ALA A 368 7.89 7.00 10.81
CA ALA A 368 7.06 7.83 11.66
C ALA A 368 7.95 8.43 12.77
N PRO A 369 7.85 9.74 13.07
CA PRO A 369 8.81 10.39 13.97
C PRO A 369 8.89 9.78 15.37
N LYS A 370 7.76 9.29 15.92
CA LYS A 370 7.73 8.52 17.16
C LYS A 370 8.60 7.26 17.06
N THR A 371 8.45 6.52 15.98
CA THR A 371 9.20 5.26 15.72
C THR A 371 10.69 5.52 15.59
N ALA A 372 11.09 6.57 14.86
CA ALA A 372 12.50 6.95 14.72
C ALA A 372 13.15 7.22 16.09
N VAL A 373 12.46 7.96 16.97
CA VAL A 373 12.94 8.22 18.34
C VAL A 373 13.00 6.93 19.16
N LYS A 374 11.96 6.08 19.11
CA LYS A 374 11.97 4.79 19.83
C LYS A 374 13.12 3.88 19.39
N ILE A 375 13.39 3.81 18.09
CA ILE A 375 14.51 3.03 17.54
C ILE A 375 15.85 3.60 18.05
N ALA A 376 16.04 4.92 17.97
CA ALA A 376 17.27 5.58 18.43
C ALA A 376 17.50 5.39 19.94
N CYS A 377 16.45 5.42 20.76
CA CYS A 377 16.49 5.13 22.20
C CYS A 377 16.51 3.62 22.52
N GLN A 378 16.49 2.73 21.54
CA GLN A 378 16.34 1.27 21.72
C GLN A 378 15.14 0.87 22.61
N ASN A 379 14.06 1.65 22.57
CA ASN A 379 12.85 1.56 23.40
C ASN A 379 13.03 1.87 24.90
N TYR A 380 14.14 2.49 25.34
CA TYR A 380 14.30 3.02 26.71
C TYR A 380 13.65 4.40 26.90
N ILE A 381 12.52 4.64 26.22
CA ILE A 381 11.76 5.88 26.22
C ILE A 381 10.28 5.56 26.22
N SER A 382 9.47 6.33 26.94
CA SER A 382 8.03 6.15 26.94
C SER A 382 7.42 6.49 25.59
N ASP A 383 6.26 5.88 25.33
CA ASP A 383 5.50 6.15 24.12
C ASP A 383 5.02 7.60 24.02
N GLU A 384 4.75 8.24 25.16
CA GLU A 384 4.34 9.64 25.23
C GLU A 384 5.51 10.56 24.89
N MET A 385 6.66 10.38 25.55
CA MET A 385 7.83 11.22 25.32
C MET A 385 8.36 11.07 23.90
N ALA A 386 8.45 9.84 23.37
CA ALA A 386 8.86 9.60 22.00
C ALA A 386 7.94 10.27 20.98
N ASN A 387 6.63 10.31 21.23
CA ASN A 387 5.68 10.99 20.36
C ASN A 387 5.84 12.52 20.42
N ASN A 388 5.99 13.07 21.62
CA ASN A 388 6.14 14.51 21.86
C ASN A 388 7.42 15.06 21.22
N ILE A 389 8.56 14.40 21.47
CA ILE A 389 9.84 14.75 20.86
C ILE A 389 9.81 14.48 19.36
N GLY A 390 9.41 13.28 18.93
CA GLY A 390 9.39 12.92 17.52
C GLY A 390 8.57 13.90 16.67
N ARG A 391 7.38 14.28 17.11
CA ARG A 391 6.56 15.28 16.42
C ARG A 391 7.27 16.63 16.33
N SER A 392 7.96 17.05 17.39
CA SER A 392 8.74 18.28 17.40
C SER A 392 9.94 18.21 16.45
N LEU A 393 10.68 17.09 16.43
CA LEU A 393 11.79 16.86 15.49
C LEU A 393 11.33 16.94 14.04
N TRP A 394 10.16 16.37 13.72
CA TRP A 394 9.60 16.47 12.38
C TRP A 394 9.29 17.92 11.96
N TYR A 395 8.67 18.70 12.85
CA TYR A 395 8.45 20.13 12.60
C TYR A 395 9.76 20.89 12.44
N ILE A 396 10.75 20.59 13.27
CA ILE A 396 12.08 21.20 13.20
C ILE A 396 12.72 20.90 11.85
N LEU A 397 12.72 19.64 11.42
CA LEU A 397 13.22 19.25 10.10
C LEU A 397 12.51 20.00 8.97
N ASP A 398 11.18 20.11 8.99
CA ASP A 398 10.43 20.87 7.96
C ASP A 398 10.82 22.35 7.92
N LYS A 399 11.31 22.94 9.03
CA LYS A 399 11.83 24.31 9.06
C LYS A 399 13.30 24.44 8.64
N VAL A 400 14.11 23.45 8.98
CA VAL A 400 15.57 23.46 8.81
C VAL A 400 15.97 22.91 7.43
N SER A 401 15.35 21.80 7.02
CA SER A 401 15.50 21.16 5.70
C SER A 401 14.11 20.87 5.10
N PRO A 402 13.41 21.87 4.56
CA PRO A 402 12.06 21.71 4.02
C PRO A 402 12.03 20.78 2.80
N THR A 403 10.95 20.00 2.65
CA THR A 403 10.72 19.18 1.44
C THR A 403 10.26 20.00 0.22
N HIS A 404 9.66 21.17 0.46
CA HIS A 404 9.11 22.04 -0.59
C HIS A 404 8.98 23.49 -0.09
N SER A 405 8.80 24.43 -1.03
CA SER A 405 8.47 25.83 -0.71
C SER A 405 6.98 26.10 -0.92
N LYS A 406 6.24 26.39 0.16
CA LYS A 406 4.82 26.75 0.06
C LYS A 406 4.60 28.01 -0.78
N LEU A 407 5.45 29.02 -0.61
CA LEU A 407 5.37 30.28 -1.35
C LEU A 407 5.56 30.06 -2.85
N ALA A 408 6.50 29.21 -3.27
CA ALA A 408 6.73 28.92 -4.69
C ALA A 408 5.47 28.37 -5.38
N TRP A 409 4.74 27.48 -4.69
CA TRP A 409 3.48 26.93 -5.21
C TRP A 409 2.34 27.94 -5.21
N VAL A 410 2.26 28.83 -4.21
CA VAL A 410 1.27 29.92 -4.21
C VAL A 410 1.51 30.88 -5.38
N PHE A 411 2.77 31.23 -5.66
CA PHE A 411 3.12 32.12 -6.77
C PHE A 411 2.69 31.60 -8.14
N GLY A 412 2.74 30.28 -8.39
CA GLY A 412 2.21 29.71 -9.63
C GLY A 412 0.71 29.41 -9.59
N ALA A 413 0.12 29.18 -8.41
CA ALA A 413 -1.31 28.90 -8.29
C ALA A 413 -2.17 30.13 -8.57
N VAL A 414 -1.80 31.29 -8.03
CA VAL A 414 -2.61 32.52 -8.17
C VAL A 414 -2.84 32.92 -9.64
N PRO A 415 -1.81 33.02 -10.51
CA PRO A 415 -2.01 33.35 -11.93
C PRO A 415 -2.82 32.29 -12.68
N ALA A 416 -2.61 31.01 -12.37
CA ALA A 416 -3.35 29.92 -13.02
C ALA A 416 -4.82 29.89 -12.63
N CYS A 417 -5.13 30.13 -11.34
CA CYS A 417 -6.50 30.27 -10.85
C CYS A 417 -7.20 31.47 -11.50
N LEU A 418 -6.53 32.62 -11.60
CA LEU A 418 -7.06 33.80 -12.28
C LEU A 418 -7.35 33.51 -13.76
N TRP A 419 -6.40 32.88 -14.47
CA TRP A 419 -6.58 32.47 -15.86
C TRP A 419 -7.77 31.54 -16.03
N LEU A 420 -7.80 30.43 -15.29
CA LEU A 420 -8.86 29.42 -15.39
C LEU A 420 -10.22 30.02 -15.04
N GLY A 421 -10.30 30.82 -13.98
CA GLY A 421 -11.55 31.45 -13.55
C GLY A 421 -12.14 32.35 -14.64
N VAL A 422 -11.34 33.26 -15.21
CA VAL A 422 -11.83 34.17 -16.26
C VAL A 422 -12.21 33.40 -17.53
N VAL A 423 -11.39 32.45 -17.98
CA VAL A 423 -11.69 31.67 -19.20
C VAL A 423 -12.94 30.78 -19.00
N ALA A 424 -13.07 30.14 -17.84
CA ALA A 424 -14.22 29.30 -17.52
C ALA A 424 -15.51 30.13 -17.44
N VAL A 425 -15.50 31.26 -16.73
CA VAL A 425 -16.66 32.16 -16.62
C VAL A 425 -17.09 32.66 -18.01
N TYR A 426 -16.16 33.13 -18.84
CA TYR A 426 -16.46 33.63 -20.17
C TYR A 426 -17.16 32.58 -21.05
N HIS A 427 -16.62 31.36 -21.10
CA HIS A 427 -17.22 30.30 -21.90
C HIS A 427 -18.56 29.83 -21.30
N LEU A 428 -18.66 29.67 -19.98
CA LEU A 428 -19.88 29.19 -19.32
C LEU A 428 -21.06 30.17 -19.40
N GLN A 429 -20.81 31.48 -19.39
CA GLN A 429 -21.86 32.50 -19.54
C GLN A 429 -22.51 32.51 -20.93
N THR A 430 -21.81 32.06 -21.95
CA THR A 430 -22.32 32.08 -23.32
C THR A 430 -23.05 30.79 -23.72
N VAL A 431 -23.18 29.82 -22.81
CA VAL A 431 -23.75 28.50 -23.09
C VAL A 431 -25.24 28.60 -23.37
N SER A 432 -25.68 28.12 -24.54
CA SER A 432 -27.09 28.14 -24.95
C SER A 432 -27.78 26.76 -24.91
N GLY A 433 -27.02 25.67 -24.79
CA GLY A 433 -27.56 24.31 -24.75
C GLY A 433 -26.52 23.25 -24.36
N VAL A 434 -26.95 22.00 -24.21
CA VAL A 434 -26.11 20.90 -23.66
C VAL A 434 -24.90 20.58 -24.55
N LEU A 435 -25.09 20.47 -25.87
CA LEU A 435 -23.98 20.19 -26.81
C LEU A 435 -22.97 21.35 -26.88
N ASP A 436 -23.46 22.59 -26.82
CA ASP A 436 -22.63 23.80 -26.77
C ASP A 436 -21.85 23.88 -25.43
N ALA A 437 -22.46 23.46 -24.32
CA ALA A 437 -21.78 23.34 -23.03
C ALA A 437 -20.57 22.39 -23.11
N VAL A 438 -20.75 21.21 -23.71
CA VAL A 438 -19.65 20.23 -23.88
C VAL A 438 -18.51 20.81 -24.73
N ALA A 439 -18.83 21.49 -25.84
CA ALA A 439 -17.83 22.13 -26.71
C ALA A 439 -17.07 23.27 -25.99
N LYS A 440 -17.76 24.06 -25.17
CA LYS A 440 -17.17 25.17 -24.41
C LYS A 440 -16.33 24.70 -23.22
N ILE A 441 -16.74 23.63 -22.54
CA ILE A 441 -15.94 22.99 -21.50
C ILE A 441 -14.65 22.41 -22.08
N THR A 442 -14.73 21.66 -23.18
CA THR A 442 -13.54 21.10 -23.85
C THR A 442 -12.59 22.20 -24.33
N LYS A 443 -13.12 23.30 -24.89
CA LYS A 443 -12.32 24.48 -25.26
C LYS A 443 -11.66 25.15 -24.06
N THR A 444 -12.36 25.29 -22.93
CA THR A 444 -11.83 25.85 -21.67
C THR A 444 -10.65 25.02 -21.16
N ILE A 445 -10.80 23.69 -21.16
CA ILE A 445 -9.74 22.75 -20.76
C ILE A 445 -8.51 22.95 -21.64
N TRP A 446 -8.69 22.88 -22.97
CA TRP A 446 -7.59 23.03 -23.91
C TRP A 446 -6.86 24.39 -23.78
N GLN A 447 -7.64 25.47 -23.66
CA GLN A 447 -7.07 26.83 -23.55
C GLN A 447 -6.31 27.07 -22.24
N SER A 448 -6.70 26.38 -21.16
CA SER A 448 -6.09 26.54 -19.83
C SER A 448 -4.96 25.56 -19.56
N MET A 449 -4.93 24.41 -20.26
CA MET A 449 -3.96 23.34 -20.03
C MET A 449 -2.51 23.85 -20.10
N LEU A 450 -2.16 24.59 -21.14
CA LEU A 450 -0.80 25.09 -21.35
C LEU A 450 -0.35 26.05 -20.23
N VAL A 451 -1.21 26.99 -19.83
CA VAL A 451 -0.92 27.99 -18.79
C VAL A 451 -0.73 27.30 -17.44
N ILE A 452 -1.63 26.36 -17.12
CA ILE A 452 -1.53 25.56 -15.89
C ILE A 452 -0.21 24.77 -15.88
N LEU A 453 0.15 24.11 -16.99
CA LEU A 453 1.38 23.32 -17.09
C LEU A 453 2.63 24.18 -16.88
N ILE A 454 2.67 25.39 -17.44
CA ILE A 454 3.74 26.37 -17.25
C ILE A 454 3.81 26.80 -15.78
N CYS A 455 2.69 27.21 -15.19
CA CYS A 455 2.64 27.66 -13.79
C CYS A 455 3.07 26.56 -12.81
N VAL A 456 2.65 25.31 -13.03
CA VAL A 456 3.07 24.14 -12.25
C VAL A 456 4.57 23.89 -12.41
N SER A 457 5.11 23.97 -13.63
CA SER A 457 6.54 23.75 -13.90
C SER A 457 7.41 24.80 -13.23
N ILE A 458 7.03 26.07 -13.31
CA ILE A 458 7.72 27.18 -12.63
C ILE A 458 7.67 26.98 -11.11
N SER A 459 6.49 26.65 -10.56
CA SER A 459 6.33 26.40 -9.12
C SER A 459 7.24 25.28 -8.63
N TRP A 460 7.31 24.20 -9.39
CA TRP A 460 8.14 23.04 -9.07
C TRP A 460 9.64 23.37 -9.12
N LEU A 461 10.08 24.12 -10.13
CA LEU A 461 11.48 24.58 -10.26
C LEU A 461 11.86 25.52 -9.12
N LEU A 462 11.04 26.54 -8.85
CA LEU A 462 11.28 27.49 -7.75
C LEU A 462 11.28 26.79 -6.39
N SER A 463 10.39 25.82 -6.18
CA SER A 463 10.36 25.01 -4.96
C SER A 463 11.66 24.23 -4.80
N ARG A 464 12.16 23.59 -5.86
CA ARG A 464 13.43 22.85 -5.81
C ARG A 464 14.64 23.76 -5.58
N LEU A 465 14.70 24.90 -6.25
CA LEU A 465 15.77 25.89 -6.05
C LEU A 465 15.79 26.41 -4.62
N PHE A 466 14.62 26.67 -4.04
CA PHE A 466 14.50 27.06 -2.64
C PHE A 466 15.02 25.97 -1.68
N VAL A 467 14.57 24.73 -1.85
CA VAL A 467 15.02 23.60 -1.01
C VAL A 467 16.53 23.42 -1.13
N TRP A 468 17.07 23.47 -2.36
CA TRP A 468 18.51 23.41 -2.61
C TRP A 468 19.26 24.53 -1.88
N ALA A 469 18.79 25.78 -1.98
CA ALA A 469 19.44 26.93 -1.34
C ALA A 469 19.43 26.88 0.18
N VAL A 470 18.33 26.39 0.80
CA VAL A 470 18.25 26.20 2.26
C VAL A 470 19.20 25.08 2.72
N ASN A 471 19.20 23.96 2.00
CA ASN A 471 20.00 22.79 2.33
C ASN A 471 21.52 23.02 2.22
N GLN A 472 21.98 24.06 1.51
CA GLN A 472 23.42 24.43 1.49
C GLN A 472 23.98 24.78 2.88
N LYS A 473 23.13 25.20 3.83
CA LYS A 473 23.53 25.59 5.19
C LYS A 473 23.49 24.44 6.19
N ILE A 474 23.01 23.27 5.78
CA ILE A 474 22.73 22.12 6.66
C ILE A 474 23.58 20.94 6.19
N PRO A 475 24.14 20.12 7.11
CA PRO A 475 24.87 18.92 6.71
C PRO A 475 24.00 17.97 5.89
N LYS A 476 24.60 17.30 4.90
CA LYS A 476 23.90 16.43 3.93
C LYS A 476 23.08 15.30 4.58
N GLU A 477 23.47 14.89 5.78
CA GLU A 477 22.84 13.77 6.49
C GLU A 477 21.42 14.09 7.00
N TYR A 478 21.08 15.37 7.16
CA TYR A 478 19.75 15.82 7.60
C TYR A 478 18.86 16.29 6.45
N HIS A 479 19.32 16.17 5.20
CA HIS A 479 18.58 16.66 4.05
C HIS A 479 17.34 15.80 3.82
N GLN A 480 16.17 16.41 3.88
CA GLN A 480 14.94 15.75 3.45
C GLN A 480 14.87 15.68 1.92
N ALA A 481 14.34 14.58 1.39
CA ALA A 481 14.10 14.45 -0.04
C ALA A 481 13.04 15.45 -0.51
N ALA A 482 13.39 16.26 -1.53
CA ALA A 482 12.46 17.23 -2.09
C ALA A 482 11.19 16.56 -2.64
N ASN A 483 10.05 16.84 -2.04
CA ASN A 483 8.78 16.20 -2.36
C ASN A 483 7.68 17.23 -2.59
N ASN A 484 7.37 17.46 -3.86
CA ASN A 484 6.34 18.40 -4.29
C ASN A 484 4.97 17.74 -4.54
N ARG A 485 4.81 16.43 -4.32
CA ARG A 485 3.58 15.70 -4.68
C ARG A 485 2.36 16.21 -3.92
N LEU A 486 2.53 16.49 -2.63
CA LEU A 486 1.45 17.00 -1.78
C LEU A 486 0.99 18.39 -2.27
N MET A 487 1.94 19.27 -2.58
CA MET A 487 1.63 20.62 -3.07
C MET A 487 0.97 20.59 -4.44
N LEU A 488 1.38 19.67 -5.33
CA LEU A 488 0.70 19.47 -6.61
C LEU A 488 -0.77 19.03 -6.41
N ARG A 489 -1.05 18.16 -5.43
CA ARG A 489 -2.43 17.76 -5.11
C ARG A 489 -3.26 18.96 -4.63
N TYR A 490 -2.74 19.76 -3.71
CA TYR A 490 -3.43 20.97 -3.26
C TYR A 490 -3.65 21.97 -4.39
N TYR A 491 -2.64 22.14 -5.26
CA TYR A 491 -2.77 22.97 -6.46
C TYR A 491 -3.95 22.49 -7.33
N LEU A 492 -4.02 21.20 -7.67
CA LEU A 492 -5.11 20.65 -8.48
C LEU A 492 -6.48 20.80 -7.79
N MET A 493 -6.54 20.59 -6.47
CA MET A 493 -7.77 20.82 -5.69
C MET A 493 -8.22 22.28 -5.76
N THR A 494 -7.29 23.24 -5.61
CA THR A 494 -7.62 24.67 -5.73
C THR A 494 -8.14 25.02 -7.11
N MET A 495 -7.58 24.44 -8.18
CA MET A 495 -8.10 24.63 -9.53
C MET A 495 -9.53 24.06 -9.67
N GLY A 496 -9.82 22.91 -9.08
CA GLY A 496 -11.16 22.33 -9.05
C GLY A 496 -12.18 23.25 -8.37
N VAL A 497 -11.82 23.84 -7.22
CA VAL A 497 -12.68 24.83 -6.52
C VAL A 497 -12.96 26.05 -7.41
N VAL A 498 -11.95 26.56 -8.12
CA VAL A 498 -12.13 27.69 -9.06
C VAL A 498 -13.14 27.35 -10.16
N VAL A 499 -13.10 26.15 -10.72
CA VAL A 499 -14.08 25.71 -11.74
C VAL A 499 -15.49 25.68 -11.17
N VAL A 500 -15.68 25.13 -9.96
CA VAL A 500 -16.99 25.09 -9.30
C VAL A 500 -17.52 26.50 -9.05
N LEU A 501 -16.68 27.41 -8.56
CA LEU A 501 -17.05 28.82 -8.36
C LEU A 501 -17.42 29.50 -9.68
N ALA A 502 -16.69 29.22 -10.77
CA ALA A 502 -17.00 29.73 -12.10
C ALA A 502 -18.37 29.23 -12.61
N ILE A 503 -18.70 27.96 -12.37
CA ILE A 503 -20.01 27.38 -12.71
C ILE A 503 -21.13 28.06 -11.91
N ILE A 504 -20.98 28.18 -10.58
CA ILE A 504 -21.96 28.84 -9.72
C ILE A 504 -22.19 30.28 -10.18
N TYR A 505 -21.11 31.02 -10.45
CA TYR A 505 -21.19 32.39 -10.93
C TYR A 505 -21.92 32.49 -12.28
N ALA A 506 -21.58 31.62 -13.24
CA ALA A 506 -22.26 31.61 -14.54
C ALA A 506 -23.76 31.29 -14.42
N VAL A 507 -24.14 30.35 -13.55
CA VAL A 507 -25.54 30.01 -13.26
C VAL A 507 -26.29 31.21 -12.66
N LEU A 508 -25.70 31.88 -11.66
CA LEU A 508 -26.31 33.06 -11.04
C LEU A 508 -26.48 34.23 -12.03
N VAL A 509 -25.55 34.41 -12.96
CA VAL A 509 -25.68 35.39 -14.06
C VAL A 509 -26.84 35.03 -14.98
N ASN A 510 -26.98 33.75 -15.36
CA ASN A 510 -28.07 33.30 -16.23
C ASN A 510 -29.46 33.47 -15.59
N TYR A 511 -29.56 33.36 -14.25
CA TYR A 511 -30.79 33.65 -13.52
C TYR A 511 -30.99 35.14 -13.17
N GLY A 512 -30.07 36.02 -13.58
CA GLY A 512 -30.17 37.46 -13.36
C GLY A 512 -29.82 37.93 -11.95
N TYR A 513 -29.25 37.06 -11.10
CA TYR A 513 -28.85 37.42 -9.73
C TYR A 513 -27.50 38.16 -9.66
N LEU A 514 -26.64 38.03 -10.68
CA LEU A 514 -25.34 38.69 -10.75
C LEU A 514 -25.13 39.33 -12.13
N PRO A 515 -24.33 40.42 -12.22
CA PRO A 515 -24.00 41.03 -13.51
C PRO A 515 -23.06 40.13 -14.34
N PRO A 516 -23.17 40.11 -15.67
CA PRO A 516 -22.27 39.36 -16.55
C PRO A 516 -20.84 39.92 -16.48
N MET A 517 -19.85 39.05 -16.72
CA MET A 517 -18.45 39.45 -16.69
C MET A 517 -18.13 40.20 -17.98
N SER A 518 -17.40 41.32 -17.90
CA SER A 518 -16.98 42.05 -19.10
C SER A 518 -16.00 41.22 -19.94
N ASP A 519 -16.26 41.14 -21.25
CA ASP A 519 -15.37 40.54 -22.25
C ASP A 519 -13.94 41.13 -22.23
N ARG A 520 -13.78 42.36 -21.73
CA ARG A 520 -12.48 43.02 -21.59
C ARG A 520 -11.48 42.20 -20.79
N TRP A 521 -11.92 41.46 -19.76
CA TRP A 521 -11.05 40.61 -18.96
C TRP A 521 -10.52 39.41 -19.75
N TYR A 522 -11.38 38.76 -20.53
CA TYR A 522 -10.99 37.65 -21.40
C TYR A 522 -10.06 38.13 -22.52
N LEU A 523 -10.37 39.26 -23.16
CA LEU A 523 -9.54 39.85 -24.21
C LEU A 523 -8.16 40.27 -23.68
N LEU A 524 -8.10 40.82 -22.47
CA LEU A 524 -6.85 41.18 -21.80
C LEU A 524 -5.96 39.95 -21.55
N LEU A 525 -6.53 38.85 -21.06
CA LEU A 525 -5.80 37.59 -20.87
C LEU A 525 -5.32 37.01 -22.20
N MET A 526 -6.15 37.05 -23.25
CA MET A 526 -5.75 36.56 -24.58
C MET A 526 -4.64 37.42 -25.21
N ALA A 527 -4.64 38.73 -24.98
CA ALA A 527 -3.56 39.62 -25.40
C ALA A 527 -2.24 39.33 -24.69
N ILE A 528 -2.28 38.95 -23.40
CA ILE A 528 -1.11 38.51 -22.64
C ILE A 528 -0.59 37.17 -23.16
N LYS A 529 -1.49 36.22 -23.45
CA LYS A 529 -1.12 34.92 -24.02
C LYS A 529 -0.43 35.05 -25.38
N GLY A 530 -0.90 35.96 -26.24
CA GLY A 530 -0.27 36.24 -27.53
C GLY A 530 1.11 36.92 -27.45
N LYS A 531 1.52 37.40 -26.26
CA LYS A 531 2.83 38.02 -26.00
C LYS A 531 3.80 37.12 -25.24
N LEU A 532 3.35 35.99 -24.71
CA LEU A 532 4.25 34.98 -24.16
C LEU A 532 5.06 34.38 -25.32
N PRO A 533 6.39 34.24 -25.21
CA PRO A 533 7.22 33.73 -26.29
C PRO A 533 6.77 32.31 -26.63
N PHE A 534 6.08 32.18 -27.74
CA PHE A 534 5.79 30.94 -28.44
C PHE A 534 6.15 31.15 -29.90
#